data_AF-A0A365P283-F1
#
_entry.id   AF-A0A365P283-F1
#
_cell.length_a   1.000
_cell.length_b   1.000
_cell.length_c   1.000
_cell.angle_alpha   90.00
_cell.angle_beta   90.00
_cell.angle_gamma   90.00
#
_symmetry.space_group_name_H-M   'P 1'
#
loop_
_entity.id
_entity.type
_entity.pdbx_description
1 polymer ?
#
loop_
_entity_poly.entity_id
_entity_poly.type
_entity_poly.pdbx_seq_one_letter_code
_entity_poly.pdbx_strand_id
1 'polypeptide(L)'
;MIKKTNLFFCFIFVLCCYFISCNEDNLHEHNHNVKAGIKTTKISYTEFKKHIKAFTVVADVNKQKSSSKLSKIVKDTINGFTIDTREGLYIQYANLHSFTFPIYRDEATELLENLVLSYQNDGSYKVKILQYRLTPYEKVSLQNGQLKSIQNPIETIFLDNFDNNLVTQSCGYTTETIWVSCGSGEHNSTNIESWGSCNSNTPPRVYTVTKPIKCIDEGGSGSGGSNDDSIGSGSTSGGGGGGSLGDSDYPPEYPTIETDPEEYELGISSPVLSIDKPISAPCNELSKLVTNNSIQQTLRILKGQSSGTSERGNYISETTNSLGATYLTFPVIPQNQNKPYEIDISAGLATGNVKGAMHCHTNPATTSMFPMFSAGDLMALYNIAYEHVPANNSVKDYAEYTVMLSVGSGHYALKFKNFSGDYISKLNTNFSNFQKDLETENINIGHLANSNLLIKTFLKNMNKYFGDEIGLYKATESIDSNGLPIITGWKEQTINSNGNVDEINCK
;
A
#
# COMPACT_ATOMS: atom_id res chain seq x y z
N MET A 1 24.18 63.11 12.53
CA MET A 1 24.23 62.20 11.36
C MET A 1 24.89 60.90 11.77
N ILE A 2 24.12 59.95 12.30
CA ILE A 2 24.58 58.58 12.57
C ILE A 2 23.67 57.64 11.78
N LYS A 3 24.22 57.19 10.66
CA LYS A 3 24.07 55.91 9.96
C LYS A 3 22.69 55.22 10.00
N LYS A 4 21.79 55.62 9.10
CA LYS A 4 20.67 54.78 8.61
C LYS A 4 21.14 53.45 7.98
N THR A 5 22.42 53.35 7.61
CA THR A 5 23.06 52.16 7.06
C THR A 5 23.21 51.02 8.06
N ASN A 6 23.25 51.29 9.37
CA ASN A 6 23.41 50.24 10.39
C ASN A 6 22.09 49.50 10.68
N LEU A 7 20.94 50.16 10.53
CA LEU A 7 19.63 49.55 10.80
C LEU A 7 19.23 48.53 9.72
N PHE A 8 19.62 48.80 8.47
CA PHE A 8 19.37 47.90 7.35
C PHE A 8 20.18 46.59 7.44
N PHE A 9 21.43 46.66 7.91
CA PHE A 9 22.25 45.47 8.13
C PHE A 9 21.72 44.59 9.27
N CYS A 10 21.19 45.18 10.36
CA CYS A 10 20.54 44.40 11.41
C CYS A 10 19.28 43.68 10.91
N PHE A 11 18.51 44.32 10.02
CA PHE A 11 17.29 43.71 9.48
C PHE A 11 17.59 42.53 8.54
N ILE A 12 18.64 42.64 7.72
CA ILE A 12 19.11 41.53 6.86
C ILE A 12 19.69 40.38 7.69
N PHE A 13 20.42 40.66 8.76
CA PHE A 13 21.00 39.62 9.62
C PHE A 13 19.92 38.82 10.36
N VAL A 14 18.86 39.47 10.85
CA VAL A 14 17.70 38.80 11.48
C VAL A 14 16.91 37.97 10.44
N LEU A 15 16.74 38.48 9.22
CA LEU A 15 16.06 37.74 8.15
C LEU A 15 16.85 36.50 7.71
N CYS A 16 18.19 36.56 7.70
CA CYS A 16 19.04 35.40 7.41
C CYS A 16 18.98 34.32 8.50
N CYS A 17 18.77 34.68 9.77
CA CYS A 17 18.59 33.70 10.86
C CYS A 17 17.29 32.88 10.72
N TYR A 18 16.24 33.42 10.08
CA TYR A 18 15.00 32.67 9.82
C TYR A 18 15.14 31.57 8.76
N PHE A 19 16.16 31.64 7.89
CA PHE A 19 16.40 30.62 6.86
C PHE A 19 17.35 29.50 7.28
N ILE A 20 17.88 29.52 8.51
CA ILE A 20 18.78 28.47 9.04
C ILE A 20 18.04 27.46 9.93
N SER A 21 16.75 27.69 10.25
CA SER A 21 15.89 26.64 10.80
C SER A 21 15.39 25.71 9.68
N CYS A 22 16.31 25.02 9.02
CA CYS A 22 16.02 23.69 8.52
C CYS A 22 15.83 22.82 9.75
N ASN A 23 14.57 22.51 10.08
CA ASN A 23 14.33 21.23 10.72
C ASN A 23 14.92 20.19 9.77
N GLU A 24 15.98 19.49 10.20
CA GLU A 24 16.13 18.11 9.79
C GLU A 24 14.83 17.43 10.25
N ASP A 25 13.91 17.24 9.31
CA ASP A 25 12.92 16.18 9.45
C ASP A 25 13.76 14.91 9.60
N ASN A 26 13.95 14.51 10.86
CA ASN A 26 14.48 13.22 11.22
C ASN A 26 13.54 12.20 10.59
N LEU A 27 13.84 11.81 9.36
CA LEU A 27 13.47 10.52 8.80
C LEU A 27 13.85 9.53 9.88
N HIS A 28 12.84 8.95 10.55
CA HIS A 28 13.04 7.94 11.56
C HIS A 28 13.96 6.86 10.98
N GLU A 29 15.23 6.94 11.35
CA GLU A 29 16.23 5.95 11.01
C GLU A 29 15.88 4.73 11.86
N HIS A 30 15.22 3.74 11.26
CA HIS A 30 15.04 2.43 11.91
C HIS A 30 16.39 1.67 11.87
N ASN A 31 17.38 2.19 12.60
CA ASN A 31 18.66 1.54 12.85
C ASN A 31 18.49 0.46 13.92
N HIS A 32 17.99 -0.70 13.53
CA HIS A 32 17.78 -1.79 14.47
C HIS A 32 18.01 -3.13 13.76
N ASN A 33 19.19 -3.74 13.92
CA ASN A 33 19.47 -5.18 13.82
C ASN A 33 20.96 -5.52 14.10
N VAL A 34 21.43 -5.27 15.33
CA VAL A 34 22.83 -5.56 15.73
C VAL A 34 23.15 -7.07 15.74
N LYS A 35 22.15 -7.97 15.82
CA LYS A 35 22.38 -9.43 15.89
C LYS A 35 22.55 -10.13 14.54
N ALA A 36 21.90 -9.65 13.47
CA ALA A 36 21.98 -10.28 12.13
C ALA A 36 22.86 -9.50 11.14
N GLY A 37 23.38 -8.32 11.53
CA GLY A 37 24.25 -7.52 10.66
C GLY A 37 23.57 -6.89 9.42
N ILE A 38 22.27 -7.11 9.21
CA ILE A 38 21.51 -6.54 8.08
C ILE A 38 20.98 -5.15 8.46
N LYS A 39 21.44 -4.10 7.76
CA LYS A 39 20.90 -2.73 7.86
C LYS A 39 20.03 -2.45 6.65
N THR A 40 18.80 -1.98 6.91
CA THR A 40 17.81 -1.67 5.87
C THR A 40 17.39 -0.23 6.01
N THR A 41 17.53 0.54 4.94
CA THR A 41 17.21 1.97 4.90
C THR A 41 16.40 2.29 3.65
N LYS A 42 15.38 3.15 3.80
CA LYS A 42 14.73 3.74 2.63
C LYS A 42 15.74 4.66 1.94
N ILE A 43 15.78 4.61 0.61
CA ILE A 43 16.64 5.48 -0.18
C ILE A 43 15.78 6.34 -1.10
N SER A 44 15.99 7.66 -1.03
CA SER A 44 15.35 8.61 -1.95
C SER A 44 16.10 8.68 -3.27
N TYR A 45 15.45 9.14 -4.33
CA TYR A 45 16.10 9.41 -5.62
C TYR A 45 17.39 10.25 -5.49
N THR A 46 17.37 11.29 -4.65
CA THR A 46 18.52 12.18 -4.46
C THR A 46 19.69 11.48 -3.77
N GLU A 47 19.40 10.56 -2.84
CA GLU A 47 20.41 9.75 -2.17
C GLU A 47 20.95 8.67 -3.10
N PHE A 48 20.07 7.97 -3.83
CA PHE A 48 20.45 6.96 -4.82
C PHE A 48 21.39 7.51 -5.89
N LYS A 49 21.16 8.75 -6.34
CA LYS A 49 22.02 9.44 -7.32
C LYS A 49 23.47 9.61 -6.86
N LYS A 50 23.75 9.58 -5.55
CA LYS A 50 25.11 9.61 -5.01
C LYS A 50 25.85 8.29 -5.25
N HIS A 51 25.14 7.18 -5.47
CA HIS A 51 25.70 5.88 -5.82
C HIS A 51 25.90 5.77 -7.35
N ILE A 52 26.87 6.52 -7.87
CA ILE A 52 27.08 6.75 -9.31
C ILE A 52 27.07 5.45 -10.13
N LYS A 53 27.71 4.38 -9.65
CA LYS A 53 27.76 3.09 -10.37
C LYS A 53 26.37 2.43 -10.48
N ALA A 54 25.64 2.29 -9.37
CA ALA A 54 24.29 1.74 -9.39
C ALA A 54 23.32 2.62 -10.19
N PHE A 55 23.44 3.93 -10.04
CA PHE A 55 22.64 4.90 -10.80
C PHE A 55 22.88 4.80 -12.30
N THR A 56 24.14 4.57 -12.72
CA THR A 56 24.50 4.39 -14.13
C THR A 56 23.90 3.09 -14.67
N VAL A 57 23.90 2.01 -13.89
CA VAL A 57 23.24 0.74 -14.28
C VAL A 57 21.75 0.97 -14.57
N VAL A 58 21.02 1.70 -13.72
CA VAL A 58 19.62 2.05 -13.98
C VAL A 58 19.47 3.01 -15.16
N ALA A 59 20.42 3.93 -15.39
CA ALA A 59 20.41 4.83 -16.54
C ALA A 59 20.59 4.12 -17.88
N ASP A 60 21.41 3.06 -17.89
CA ASP A 60 21.84 2.37 -19.10
C ASP A 60 20.92 1.21 -19.50
N VAL A 61 19.78 1.05 -18.82
CA VAL A 61 18.72 0.06 -19.10
C VAL A 61 18.39 -0.11 -20.59
N ASN A 62 18.39 0.96 -21.38
CA ASN A 62 18.12 0.92 -22.83
C ASN A 62 19.37 1.06 -23.74
N LYS A 63 20.60 0.99 -23.20
CA LYS A 63 21.84 1.32 -23.93
C LYS A 63 21.85 2.72 -24.59
N GLN A 64 20.99 3.64 -24.15
CA GLN A 64 20.98 5.02 -24.63
C GLN A 64 22.02 5.84 -23.88
N LYS A 65 23.16 6.11 -24.54
CA LYS A 65 24.28 6.99 -24.14
C LYS A 65 24.15 7.64 -22.76
N SER A 66 24.95 7.15 -21.80
CA SER A 66 25.42 7.79 -20.56
C SER A 66 24.95 9.24 -20.35
N SER A 67 23.68 9.44 -20.02
CA SER A 67 23.17 10.78 -19.74
C SER A 67 23.18 10.97 -18.23
N SER A 68 23.83 12.03 -17.75
CA SER A 68 23.91 12.40 -16.33
C SER A 68 22.57 12.86 -15.73
N LYS A 69 21.46 12.66 -16.45
CA LYS A 69 20.10 13.06 -16.11
C LYS A 69 19.14 11.89 -16.26
N LEU A 70 19.11 11.01 -15.27
CA LEU A 70 18.03 10.04 -15.10
C LEU A 70 16.74 10.79 -14.76
N SER A 71 15.62 10.45 -15.39
CA SER A 71 14.30 10.78 -14.86
C SER A 71 14.06 9.98 -13.57
N LYS A 72 13.19 10.44 -12.67
CA LYS A 72 12.74 9.65 -11.52
C LYS A 72 12.03 8.35 -11.95
N ILE A 73 11.50 8.35 -13.17
CA ILE A 73 10.84 7.23 -13.83
C ILE A 73 11.65 6.85 -15.07
N VAL A 74 12.07 5.59 -15.17
CA VAL A 74 12.96 5.10 -16.23
C VAL A 74 12.26 3.96 -16.96
N LYS A 75 11.95 4.14 -18.24
CA LYS A 75 11.29 3.11 -19.05
C LYS A 75 12.33 2.20 -19.70
N ASP A 76 12.28 0.89 -19.47
CA ASP A 76 12.95 -0.16 -20.26
C ASP A 76 12.05 -0.56 -21.43
N THR A 77 12.36 -0.06 -22.62
CA THR A 77 11.61 -0.40 -23.84
C THR A 77 11.95 -1.78 -24.40
N ILE A 78 13.10 -2.34 -24.04
CA ILE A 78 13.56 -3.64 -24.56
C ILE A 78 12.83 -4.76 -23.81
N ASN A 79 12.75 -4.64 -22.49
CA ASN A 79 12.11 -5.64 -21.63
C ASN A 79 10.66 -5.29 -21.25
N GLY A 80 10.13 -4.16 -21.76
CA GLY A 80 8.73 -3.77 -21.64
C GLY A 80 8.30 -3.45 -20.22
N PHE A 81 9.12 -2.71 -19.46
CA PHE A 81 8.76 -2.26 -18.12
C PHE A 81 9.25 -0.85 -17.80
N THR A 82 8.79 -0.29 -16.68
CA THR A 82 9.17 1.03 -16.15
C THR A 82 9.66 0.88 -14.72
N ILE A 83 10.81 1.45 -14.40
CA ILE A 83 11.43 1.48 -13.08
C ILE A 83 11.08 2.80 -12.41
N ASP A 84 10.60 2.74 -11.16
CA ASP A 84 10.38 3.91 -10.33
C ASP A 84 11.50 4.05 -9.29
N THR A 85 12.28 5.12 -9.43
CA THR A 85 13.44 5.41 -8.57
C THR A 85 13.18 6.53 -7.58
N ARG A 86 11.93 6.98 -7.41
CA ARG A 86 11.56 8.03 -6.44
C ARG A 86 11.93 7.63 -5.02
N GLU A 87 11.55 6.41 -4.67
CA GLU A 87 11.89 5.75 -3.42
C GLU A 87 12.27 4.30 -3.72
N GLY A 88 13.24 3.79 -2.97
CA GLY A 88 13.63 2.40 -3.00
C GLY A 88 14.10 1.94 -1.64
N LEU A 89 14.65 0.72 -1.62
CA LEU A 89 15.26 0.15 -0.43
C LEU A 89 16.76 0.00 -0.67
N TYR A 90 17.55 0.37 0.32
CA TYR A 90 18.98 0.08 0.39
C TYR A 90 19.23 -0.88 1.54
N ILE A 91 19.76 -2.06 1.23
CA ILE A 91 20.09 -3.11 2.21
C ILE A 91 21.60 -3.29 2.23
N GLN A 92 22.18 -3.31 3.43
CA GLN A 92 23.58 -3.60 3.69
C GLN A 92 23.71 -4.84 4.55
N TYR A 93 24.66 -5.70 4.22
CA TYR A 93 25.03 -6.87 5.01
C TYR A 93 26.52 -7.17 4.81
N ALA A 94 27.30 -7.21 5.89
CA ALA A 94 28.76 -7.30 5.83
C ALA A 94 29.36 -6.26 4.85
N ASN A 95 30.13 -6.70 3.86
CA ASN A 95 30.71 -5.88 2.79
C ASN A 95 29.81 -5.79 1.53
N LEU A 96 28.61 -6.38 1.57
CA LEU A 96 27.66 -6.38 0.47
C LEU A 96 26.56 -5.33 0.68
N HIS A 97 26.00 -4.87 -0.43
CA HIS A 97 24.78 -4.08 -0.42
C HIS A 97 23.97 -4.25 -1.70
N SER A 98 22.70 -3.90 -1.60
CA SER A 98 21.76 -3.94 -2.72
C SER A 98 20.83 -2.74 -2.73
N PHE A 99 20.31 -2.43 -3.93
CA PHE A 99 19.21 -1.51 -4.12
C PHE A 99 18.01 -2.26 -4.69
N THR A 100 16.83 -1.97 -4.18
CA THR A 100 15.58 -2.55 -4.67
C THR A 100 14.61 -1.44 -5.05
N PHE A 101 14.11 -1.50 -6.29
CA PHE A 101 13.14 -0.55 -6.83
C PHE A 101 11.93 -1.29 -7.41
N PRO A 102 10.71 -0.75 -7.27
CA PRO A 102 9.55 -1.31 -7.94
C PRO A 102 9.63 -1.11 -9.46
N ILE A 103 9.14 -2.10 -10.21
CA ILE A 103 8.98 -2.02 -11.67
C ILE A 103 7.54 -2.30 -12.08
N TYR A 104 7.21 -1.85 -13.29
CA TYR A 104 5.88 -1.99 -13.88
C TYR A 104 5.97 -2.41 -15.33
N ARG A 105 5.37 -3.53 -15.67
CA ARG A 105 5.28 -3.98 -17.06
C ARG A 105 4.37 -3.06 -17.86
N ASP A 106 4.66 -2.90 -19.14
CA ASP A 106 3.79 -2.21 -20.09
C ASP A 106 2.43 -2.94 -20.23
N GLU A 107 2.44 -4.26 -20.07
CA GLU A 107 1.23 -5.09 -19.93
C GLU A 107 0.92 -5.36 -18.45
N ALA A 108 -0.33 -5.15 -18.03
CA ALA A 108 -0.71 -5.30 -16.64
C ALA A 108 -0.47 -6.74 -16.12
N THR A 109 0.13 -6.85 -14.95
CA THR A 109 0.39 -8.11 -14.24
C THR A 109 -0.10 -8.02 -12.79
N GLU A 110 -0.54 -9.15 -12.23
CA GLU A 110 -0.97 -9.25 -10.82
C GLU A 110 0.20 -9.41 -9.84
N LEU A 111 1.40 -9.67 -10.38
CA LEU A 111 2.63 -9.88 -9.63
C LEU A 111 3.21 -8.53 -9.18
N LEU A 112 3.73 -8.49 -7.96
CA LEU A 112 4.65 -7.43 -7.56
C LEU A 112 6.01 -7.75 -8.16
N GLU A 113 6.62 -6.81 -8.88
CA GLU A 113 7.95 -7.00 -9.44
C GLU A 113 8.90 -5.92 -8.95
N ASN A 114 10.13 -6.33 -8.61
CA ASN A 114 11.17 -5.41 -8.20
C ASN A 114 12.47 -5.64 -8.97
N LEU A 115 13.09 -4.55 -9.40
CA LEU A 115 14.46 -4.54 -9.88
C LEU A 115 15.40 -4.53 -8.67
N VAL A 116 16.31 -5.50 -8.61
CA VAL A 116 17.34 -5.60 -7.58
C VAL A 116 18.71 -5.43 -8.23
N LEU A 117 19.49 -4.48 -7.69
CA LEU A 117 20.87 -4.24 -8.04
C LEU A 117 21.76 -4.71 -6.89
N SER A 118 22.57 -5.74 -7.13
CA SER A 118 23.41 -6.37 -6.11
C SER A 118 24.87 -6.05 -6.34
N TYR A 119 25.52 -5.40 -5.36
CA TYR A 119 26.92 -5.01 -5.45
C TYR A 119 27.86 -6.23 -5.48
N GLN A 120 28.88 -6.15 -6.33
CA GLN A 120 29.91 -7.19 -6.49
C GLN A 120 31.26 -6.72 -5.98
N ASN A 121 32.15 -7.65 -5.62
CA ASN A 121 33.49 -7.34 -5.08
C ASN A 121 34.38 -6.52 -6.05
N ASP A 122 34.16 -6.65 -7.36
CA ASP A 122 34.84 -5.85 -8.40
C ASP A 122 34.29 -4.41 -8.53
N GLY A 123 33.28 -4.09 -7.73
CA GLY A 123 32.60 -2.81 -7.71
C GLY A 123 31.54 -2.62 -8.78
N SER A 124 31.17 -3.67 -9.52
CA SER A 124 30.03 -3.69 -10.45
C SER A 124 28.71 -4.01 -9.72
N TYR A 125 27.60 -4.09 -10.48
CA TYR A 125 26.31 -4.55 -9.96
C TYR A 125 25.72 -5.60 -10.89
N LYS A 126 25.27 -6.72 -10.32
CA LYS A 126 24.39 -7.68 -10.99
C LYS A 126 22.94 -7.20 -10.88
N VAL A 127 22.14 -7.44 -11.91
CA VAL A 127 20.76 -6.94 -12.00
C VAL A 127 19.81 -8.10 -12.24
N LYS A 128 18.76 -8.17 -11.42
CA LYS A 128 17.69 -9.16 -11.55
C LYS A 128 16.33 -8.54 -11.28
N ILE A 129 15.30 -9.18 -11.78
CA ILE A 129 13.91 -8.94 -11.39
C ILE A 129 13.49 -10.04 -10.42
N LEU A 130 12.93 -9.65 -9.28
CA LEU A 130 12.22 -10.55 -8.39
C LEU A 130 10.72 -10.38 -8.62
N GLN A 131 10.02 -11.48 -8.92
CA GLN A 131 8.58 -11.52 -9.07
C GLN A 131 7.94 -12.18 -7.85
N TYR A 132 7.02 -11.46 -7.22
CA TYR A 132 6.33 -11.88 -6.02
C TYR A 132 4.85 -12.09 -6.31
N ARG A 133 4.37 -13.31 -6.08
CA ARG A 133 2.94 -13.61 -6.04
C ARG A 133 2.42 -13.38 -4.62
N LEU A 134 2.19 -12.13 -4.24
CA LEU A 134 1.70 -11.80 -2.90
C LEU A 134 0.19 -12.03 -2.78
N THR A 135 -0.23 -12.65 -1.69
CA THR A 135 -1.64 -12.69 -1.26
C THR A 135 -2.15 -11.28 -0.91
N PRO A 136 -3.47 -11.04 -0.90
CA PRO A 136 -4.02 -9.75 -0.47
C PRO A 136 -3.55 -9.31 0.92
N TYR A 137 -3.44 -10.25 1.86
CA TYR A 137 -2.95 -9.99 3.22
C TYR A 137 -1.47 -9.57 3.24
N GLU A 138 -0.62 -10.24 2.45
CA GLU A 138 0.80 -9.90 2.35
C GLU A 138 1.02 -8.54 1.70
N LYS A 139 0.25 -8.20 0.65
CA LYS A 139 0.31 -6.87 0.01
C LYS A 139 0.05 -5.76 1.04
N VAL A 140 -0.98 -5.92 1.87
CA VAL A 140 -1.31 -4.98 2.95
C VAL A 140 -0.22 -4.94 4.02
N SER A 141 0.24 -6.11 4.47
CA SER A 141 1.27 -6.20 5.50
C SER A 141 2.56 -5.51 5.03
N LEU A 142 2.91 -5.66 3.75
CA LEU A 142 4.03 -4.98 3.13
C LEU A 142 3.86 -3.45 3.08
N GLN A 143 2.66 -2.95 2.76
CA GLN A 143 2.36 -1.51 2.80
C GLN A 143 2.58 -0.91 4.20
N ASN A 144 2.22 -1.67 5.23
CA ASN A 144 2.34 -1.23 6.62
C ASN A 144 3.74 -1.45 7.22
N GLY A 145 4.71 -1.97 6.44
CA GLY A 145 6.04 -2.32 6.96
C GLY A 145 6.02 -3.50 7.95
N GLN A 146 4.98 -4.34 7.86
CA GLN A 146 4.68 -5.45 8.78
C GLN A 146 4.68 -6.81 8.07
N LEU A 147 5.29 -6.92 6.88
CA LEU A 147 5.36 -8.20 6.17
C LEU A 147 6.16 -9.23 6.98
N LYS A 148 5.50 -10.32 7.38
CA LYS A 148 6.05 -11.37 8.25
C LYS A 148 6.42 -12.66 7.54
N SER A 149 5.82 -12.92 6.37
CA SER A 149 6.17 -14.05 5.51
C SER A 149 5.79 -13.75 4.07
N ILE A 150 6.38 -14.53 3.15
CA ILE A 150 5.97 -14.63 1.75
C ILE A 150 5.70 -16.12 1.52
N GLN A 151 4.44 -16.48 1.28
CA GLN A 151 4.00 -17.87 1.17
C GLN A 151 4.30 -18.48 -0.19
N ASN A 152 4.16 -17.69 -1.26
CA ASN A 152 4.33 -18.18 -2.61
C ASN A 152 5.80 -18.12 -3.04
N PRO A 153 6.25 -19.03 -3.91
CA PRO A 153 7.59 -18.97 -4.48
C PRO A 153 7.88 -17.63 -5.14
N ILE A 154 9.13 -17.21 -5.05
CA ILE A 154 9.64 -15.97 -5.64
C ILE A 154 10.41 -16.37 -6.89
N GLU A 155 10.00 -15.84 -8.04
CA GLU A 155 10.68 -16.10 -9.31
C GLU A 155 11.76 -15.04 -9.54
N THR A 156 12.96 -15.49 -9.93
CA THR A 156 14.07 -14.61 -10.30
C THR A 156 14.25 -14.62 -11.81
N ILE A 157 14.24 -13.45 -12.42
CA ILE A 157 14.52 -13.24 -13.84
C ILE A 157 15.81 -12.43 -13.97
N PHE A 158 16.83 -13.01 -14.60
CA PHE A 158 18.03 -12.28 -14.98
C PHE A 158 17.81 -11.54 -16.29
N LEU A 159 18.41 -10.36 -16.41
CA LEU A 159 18.24 -9.53 -17.60
C LEU A 159 19.48 -9.63 -18.50
N ASP A 160 19.29 -10.17 -19.70
CA ASP A 160 20.37 -10.42 -20.69
C ASP A 160 21.13 -9.15 -21.09
N ASN A 161 20.50 -7.97 -21.00
CA ASN A 161 21.13 -6.69 -21.28
C ASN A 161 22.07 -6.19 -20.17
N PHE A 162 22.08 -6.85 -19.01
CA PHE A 162 22.89 -6.48 -17.84
C PHE A 162 23.98 -7.51 -17.50
N ASP A 163 23.78 -8.78 -17.83
CA ASP A 163 24.67 -9.87 -17.43
C ASP A 163 25.18 -10.67 -18.64
N ASN A 164 26.39 -10.34 -19.11
CA ASN A 164 27.05 -11.14 -20.16
C ASN A 164 27.87 -12.32 -19.61
N ASN A 165 27.99 -12.50 -18.28
CA ASN A 165 28.98 -13.42 -17.68
C ASN A 165 28.48 -14.34 -16.54
N LEU A 166 27.17 -14.55 -16.35
CA LEU A 166 26.65 -15.47 -15.31
C LEU A 166 26.89 -16.98 -15.56
N VAL A 167 27.78 -17.36 -16.51
CA VAL A 167 27.95 -18.73 -17.01
C VAL A 167 29.16 -19.48 -16.41
N THR A 168 29.87 -18.95 -15.43
CA THR A 168 31.00 -19.69 -14.84
C THR A 168 30.59 -20.42 -13.55
N GLN A 169 30.22 -21.70 -13.68
CA GLN A 169 30.12 -22.74 -12.63
C GLN A 169 28.85 -22.85 -11.75
N SER A 170 27.68 -22.35 -12.15
CA SER A 170 26.42 -22.68 -11.44
C SER A 170 25.46 -23.52 -12.29
N CYS A 171 24.84 -24.53 -11.68
CA CYS A 171 23.83 -25.39 -12.32
C CYS A 171 22.43 -24.78 -12.31
N GLY A 172 22.29 -23.58 -11.76
CA GLY A 172 21.05 -22.84 -11.64
C GLY A 172 21.12 -21.87 -10.46
N TYR A 173 19.97 -21.28 -10.13
CA TYR A 173 19.82 -20.40 -8.98
C TYR A 173 18.57 -20.80 -8.20
N THR A 174 18.62 -20.67 -6.88
CA THR A 174 17.44 -20.77 -6.02
C THR A 174 17.18 -19.41 -5.38
N THR A 175 15.91 -19.10 -5.15
CA THR A 175 15.51 -17.88 -4.43
C THR A 175 14.71 -18.29 -3.22
N GLU A 176 15.21 -17.90 -2.06
CA GLU A 176 14.68 -18.32 -0.77
C GLU A 176 14.28 -17.09 0.04
N THR A 177 13.22 -17.26 0.82
CA THR A 177 12.87 -16.31 1.85
C THR A 177 13.75 -16.59 3.06
N ILE A 178 14.45 -15.57 3.55
CA ILE A 178 15.06 -15.59 4.87
C ILE A 178 14.25 -14.66 5.77
N TRP A 179 14.33 -14.91 7.06
CA TRP A 179 13.65 -14.07 8.02
C TRP A 179 14.66 -13.45 8.98
N VAL A 180 14.24 -12.58 9.87
CA VAL A 180 15.08 -12.10 10.96
C VAL A 180 14.21 -12.10 12.20
N SER A 181 14.64 -12.82 13.23
CA SER A 181 13.93 -12.94 14.50
C SER A 181 13.71 -11.60 15.18
N CYS A 182 12.62 -11.53 15.94
CA CYS A 182 12.36 -10.49 16.91
C CYS A 182 13.55 -10.34 17.88
N GLY A 183 13.86 -9.12 18.33
CA GLY A 183 15.06 -8.86 19.16
C GLY A 183 15.12 -9.62 20.49
N SER A 184 13.95 -10.04 21.00
CA SER A 184 13.82 -10.89 22.19
C SER A 184 14.25 -12.35 21.95
N GLY A 185 14.40 -12.78 20.69
CA GLY A 185 14.71 -14.16 20.31
C GLY A 185 13.52 -15.13 20.44
N GLU A 186 12.34 -14.63 20.84
CA GLU A 186 11.13 -15.43 21.08
C GLU A 186 10.48 -15.95 19.80
N HIS A 187 10.87 -15.42 18.64
CA HIS A 187 10.24 -15.67 17.35
C HIS A 187 11.26 -16.15 16.33
N ASN A 188 11.06 -17.35 15.79
CA ASN A 188 11.89 -17.99 14.76
C ASN A 188 10.99 -18.67 13.70
N SER A 189 11.60 -19.37 12.73
CA SER A 189 10.89 -20.00 11.61
C SER A 189 9.84 -21.03 12.02
N THR A 190 9.86 -21.54 13.26
CA THR A 190 8.91 -22.56 13.74
C THR A 190 7.66 -21.98 14.41
N ASN A 191 7.58 -20.67 14.62
CA ASN A 191 6.44 -20.02 15.28
C ASN A 191 5.96 -18.73 14.57
N ILE A 192 6.01 -18.72 13.23
CA ILE A 192 5.66 -17.57 12.37
C ILE A 192 4.30 -16.95 12.72
N GLU A 193 3.33 -17.77 13.10
CA GLU A 193 1.98 -17.35 13.51
C GLU A 193 1.95 -16.44 14.74
N SER A 194 2.91 -16.58 15.67
CA SER A 194 2.99 -15.73 16.86
C SER A 194 3.81 -14.47 16.63
N TRP A 195 4.42 -14.27 15.46
CA TRP A 195 5.32 -13.13 15.20
C TRP A 195 4.66 -11.76 15.38
N GLY A 196 3.34 -11.69 15.25
CA GLY A 196 2.57 -10.47 15.51
C GLY A 196 2.49 -10.03 16.97
N SER A 197 2.83 -10.89 17.92
CA SER A 197 2.89 -10.55 19.35
C SER A 197 4.29 -10.15 19.81
N CYS A 198 5.27 -10.01 18.90
CA CYS A 198 6.59 -9.48 19.22
C CYS A 198 6.47 -8.03 19.74
N ASN A 199 6.66 -7.86 21.04
CA ASN A 199 6.70 -6.54 21.69
C ASN A 199 8.12 -5.96 21.77
N SER A 200 9.08 -6.53 21.03
CA SER A 200 10.45 -6.00 20.97
C SER A 200 10.52 -4.74 20.10
N ASN A 201 11.42 -3.83 20.46
CA ASN A 201 11.76 -2.67 19.64
C ASN A 201 12.31 -3.04 18.24
N THR A 202 12.69 -4.31 18.03
CA THR A 202 13.11 -4.83 16.73
C THR A 202 12.14 -5.94 16.29
N PRO A 203 11.08 -5.59 15.53
CA PRO A 203 10.10 -6.56 15.07
C PRO A 203 10.73 -7.52 14.05
N PRO A 204 10.16 -8.72 13.89
CA PRO A 204 10.66 -9.66 12.91
C PRO A 204 10.50 -9.13 11.48
N ARG A 205 11.40 -9.52 10.57
CA ARG A 205 11.43 -9.05 9.18
C ARG A 205 11.65 -10.19 8.20
N VAL A 206 11.26 -9.95 6.95
CA VAL A 206 11.43 -10.89 5.84
C VAL A 206 12.33 -10.29 4.77
N TYR A 207 13.28 -11.09 4.31
CA TYR A 207 14.14 -10.78 3.18
C TYR A 207 14.12 -11.92 2.17
N THR A 208 14.57 -11.61 0.96
CA THR A 208 14.72 -12.56 -0.13
C THR A 208 16.19 -12.65 -0.49
N VAL A 209 16.69 -13.86 -0.65
CA VAL A 209 18.08 -14.14 -1.07
C VAL A 209 18.04 -15.02 -2.30
N THR A 210 18.86 -14.70 -3.30
CA THR A 210 19.12 -15.60 -4.43
C THR A 210 20.49 -16.22 -4.24
N LYS A 211 20.61 -17.54 -4.37
CA LYS A 211 21.88 -18.29 -4.23
C LYS A 211 22.18 -19.09 -5.50
N PRO A 212 23.44 -19.21 -5.91
CA PRO A 212 23.82 -20.13 -6.98
C PRO A 212 23.72 -21.58 -6.50
N ILE A 213 23.21 -22.47 -7.35
CA ILE A 213 23.22 -23.91 -7.13
C ILE A 213 24.59 -24.44 -7.56
N LYS A 214 25.38 -24.97 -6.61
CA LYS A 214 26.67 -25.61 -6.91
C LYS A 214 26.41 -26.87 -7.75
N CYS A 215 27.10 -26.99 -8.87
CA CYS A 215 27.09 -28.23 -9.65
C CYS A 215 27.77 -29.34 -8.83
N ILE A 216 27.11 -30.48 -8.70
CA ILE A 216 27.77 -31.70 -8.24
C ILE A 216 28.51 -32.24 -9.45
N ASP A 217 29.84 -32.13 -9.46
CA ASP A 217 30.65 -32.90 -10.39
C ASP A 217 30.48 -34.38 -10.03
N GLU A 218 29.72 -35.13 -10.83
CA GLU A 218 29.81 -36.60 -10.81
C GLU A 218 31.21 -36.99 -11.31
N GLY A 219 32.18 -36.94 -10.41
CA GLY A 219 33.55 -37.38 -10.64
C GLY A 219 33.57 -38.88 -10.96
N GLY A 220 33.89 -39.19 -12.21
CA GLY A 220 34.05 -40.54 -12.72
C GLY A 220 35.17 -41.34 -12.05
N SER A 221 34.93 -42.66 -12.01
CA SER A 221 35.83 -43.82 -11.89
C SER A 221 37.29 -43.61 -11.46
N GLY A 222 37.61 -44.11 -10.27
CA GLY A 222 38.95 -44.60 -9.90
C GLY A 222 38.85 -46.03 -9.38
N SER A 223 39.11 -47.02 -10.24
CA SER A 223 39.30 -48.42 -9.86
C SER A 223 40.60 -48.62 -9.08
N GLY A 224 40.52 -49.42 -8.00
CA GLY A 224 41.63 -50.02 -7.27
C GLY A 224 41.12 -50.35 -5.86
N GLY A 225 40.73 -51.57 -5.49
CA GLY A 225 41.34 -52.86 -5.78
C GLY A 225 42.09 -53.31 -4.53
N SER A 226 41.46 -54.14 -3.68
CA SER A 226 42.04 -55.30 -2.94
C SER A 226 41.12 -55.76 -1.81
N ASN A 227 40.48 -56.91 -2.05
CA ASN A 227 40.24 -58.09 -1.20
C ASN A 227 40.52 -57.98 0.32
N ASP A 228 39.56 -58.40 1.16
CA ASP A 228 39.59 -59.74 1.77
C ASP A 228 38.28 -60.08 2.52
N ASP A 229 37.75 -61.26 2.18
CA ASP A 229 37.12 -62.30 3.02
C ASP A 229 36.35 -61.93 4.32
N SER A 230 35.05 -62.29 4.36
CA SER A 230 34.63 -63.58 4.97
C SER A 230 33.12 -63.64 5.25
N ILE A 231 32.61 -64.86 5.05
CA ILE A 231 31.26 -65.39 5.24
C ILE A 231 30.87 -65.42 6.73
N GLY A 232 29.59 -65.21 7.05
CA GLY A 232 29.02 -65.63 8.35
C GLY A 232 27.57 -65.22 8.58
N SER A 233 26.62 -66.14 8.37
CA SER A 233 25.25 -66.05 8.89
C SER A 233 25.22 -66.29 10.40
N GLY A 234 24.43 -65.52 11.16
CA GLY A 234 24.12 -65.87 12.56
C GLY A 234 23.24 -64.84 13.26
N SER A 235 22.01 -65.24 13.57
CA SER A 235 21.05 -64.52 14.42
C SER A 235 21.61 -64.24 15.81
N THR A 236 21.36 -63.05 16.38
CA THR A 236 20.73 -62.84 17.71
C THR A 236 20.71 -61.35 18.13
N SER A 237 19.50 -60.90 18.46
CA SER A 237 19.10 -59.91 19.49
C SER A 237 20.07 -58.81 19.94
N GLY A 238 19.58 -57.56 19.81
CA GLY A 238 19.68 -56.56 20.88
C GLY A 238 20.45 -55.29 20.51
N GLY A 239 19.78 -54.14 20.67
CA GLY A 239 20.46 -52.83 20.74
C GLY A 239 19.79 -51.79 19.85
N GLY A 240 19.00 -50.92 20.48
CA GLY A 240 18.31 -49.82 19.81
C GLY A 240 19.28 -48.82 19.17
N GLY A 241 18.87 -48.34 18.01
CA GLY A 241 19.39 -47.16 17.36
C GLY A 241 18.25 -46.61 16.53
N GLY A 242 17.54 -45.63 17.09
CA GLY A 242 16.49 -44.91 16.37
C GLY A 242 17.11 -44.19 15.19
N GLY A 243 16.99 -44.81 14.01
CA GLY A 243 17.21 -44.14 12.74
C GLY A 243 16.13 -43.09 12.58
N SER A 244 16.48 -41.83 12.90
CA SER A 244 15.70 -40.69 12.45
C SER A 244 15.76 -40.71 10.93
N LEU A 245 14.63 -41.05 10.32
CA LEU A 245 14.36 -40.69 8.93
C LEU A 245 14.54 -39.18 8.85
N GLY A 246 15.40 -38.74 7.93
CA GLY A 246 15.74 -37.35 7.71
C GLY A 246 14.49 -36.57 7.34
N ASP A 247 14.04 -35.75 8.28
CA ASP A 247 13.05 -34.70 8.08
C ASP A 247 13.83 -33.40 7.91
N SER A 248 14.22 -33.09 6.67
CA SER A 248 14.89 -31.85 6.30
C SER A 248 13.86 -30.83 5.80
N ASP A 249 12.90 -30.47 6.65
CA ASP A 249 11.90 -29.42 6.37
C ASP A 249 12.18 -28.11 7.13
N TYR A 250 13.37 -27.96 7.72
CA TYR A 250 13.77 -26.72 8.38
C TYR A 250 14.49 -25.79 7.39
N PRO A 251 13.98 -24.55 7.17
CA PRO A 251 14.65 -23.59 6.30
C PRO A 251 15.99 -23.12 6.89
N PRO A 252 16.96 -22.74 6.04
CA PRO A 252 18.32 -22.43 6.47
C PRO A 252 18.39 -21.30 7.51
N GLU A 253 19.30 -21.44 8.48
CA GLU A 253 19.64 -20.42 9.47
C GLU A 253 20.04 -19.11 8.78
N TYR A 254 19.66 -17.99 9.40
CA TYR A 254 19.95 -16.65 8.89
C TYR A 254 21.46 -16.40 8.75
N PRO A 255 21.89 -15.53 7.82
CA PRO A 255 23.26 -15.07 7.79
C PRO A 255 23.67 -14.48 9.16
N THR A 256 24.67 -15.08 9.79
CA THR A 256 25.35 -14.55 10.98
C THR A 256 26.57 -13.77 10.52
N ILE A 257 27.18 -12.96 11.40
CA ILE A 257 28.45 -12.26 11.09
C ILE A 257 29.55 -13.23 10.59
N GLU A 258 29.42 -14.53 10.87
CA GLU A 258 30.35 -15.58 10.46
C GLU A 258 29.99 -16.22 9.11
N THR A 259 28.81 -15.98 8.56
CA THR A 259 28.41 -16.54 7.26
C THR A 259 29.18 -15.87 6.13
N ASP A 260 29.77 -16.69 5.27
CA ASP A 260 30.55 -16.24 4.12
C ASP A 260 29.71 -15.32 3.22
N PRO A 261 30.11 -14.04 3.07
CA PRO A 261 29.42 -13.11 2.19
C PRO A 261 29.31 -13.60 0.74
N GLU A 262 30.23 -14.44 0.26
CA GLU A 262 30.18 -14.97 -1.12
C GLU A 262 28.92 -15.79 -1.39
N GLU A 263 28.28 -16.39 -0.38
CA GLU A 263 27.00 -17.09 -0.54
C GLU A 263 25.84 -16.14 -0.91
N TYR A 264 25.98 -14.85 -0.60
CA TYR A 264 24.96 -13.81 -0.80
C TYR A 264 25.34 -12.82 -1.91
N GLU A 265 26.29 -13.16 -2.78
CA GLU A 265 26.82 -12.25 -3.81
C GLU A 265 25.73 -11.79 -4.80
N LEU A 266 24.68 -12.59 -5.02
CA LEU A 266 23.53 -12.21 -5.85
C LEU A 266 22.55 -11.28 -5.12
N GLY A 267 22.86 -10.91 -3.87
CA GLY A 267 22.23 -9.87 -3.08
C GLY A 267 20.99 -10.29 -2.29
N ILE A 268 20.89 -9.67 -1.11
CA ILE A 268 19.72 -9.70 -0.21
C ILE A 268 18.76 -8.59 -0.65
N SER A 269 17.48 -8.87 -0.75
CA SER A 269 16.43 -7.88 -1.08
C SER A 269 15.29 -7.97 -0.07
N SER A 270 14.40 -6.98 -0.09
CA SER A 270 13.07 -7.10 0.51
C SER A 270 12.08 -6.50 -0.48
N PRO A 271 10.83 -7.01 -0.57
CA PRO A 271 9.86 -6.46 -1.49
C PRO A 271 9.68 -4.96 -1.27
N VAL A 272 9.62 -4.20 -2.35
CA VAL A 272 9.29 -2.77 -2.34
C VAL A 272 8.01 -2.60 -3.11
N LEU A 273 6.95 -2.20 -2.43
CA LEU A 273 5.78 -1.68 -3.12
C LEU A 273 6.10 -0.29 -3.62
N SER A 274 5.67 0.02 -4.83
CA SER A 274 5.65 1.41 -5.23
C SER A 274 4.69 2.20 -4.37
N ILE A 275 5.11 3.40 -4.03
CA ILE A 275 4.28 4.40 -3.36
C ILE A 275 3.36 5.10 -4.38
N ASP A 276 3.46 4.79 -5.67
CA ASP A 276 2.85 5.61 -6.71
C ASP A 276 2.02 4.83 -7.75
N LYS A 277 0.83 4.39 -7.36
CA LYS A 277 -0.25 5.36 -7.56
C LYS A 277 -0.34 6.03 -6.20
N PRO A 278 -0.03 7.33 -6.04
CA PRO A 278 -0.32 7.97 -4.77
C PRO A 278 -1.78 7.63 -4.59
N ILE A 279 -2.11 6.86 -3.54
CA ILE A 279 -3.50 6.70 -3.12
C ILE A 279 -3.93 8.13 -3.06
N SER A 280 -4.71 8.54 -4.06
CA SER A 280 -4.85 9.94 -4.37
C SER A 280 -5.53 10.48 -3.16
N ALA A 281 -4.80 11.27 -2.35
CA ALA A 281 -5.26 11.69 -1.04
C ALA A 281 -6.73 12.09 -1.23
N PRO A 282 -7.72 11.52 -0.52
CA PRO A 282 -9.10 11.44 -1.04
C PRO A 282 -9.68 12.76 -1.55
N CYS A 283 -9.18 13.87 -1.01
CA CYS A 283 -9.23 15.23 -1.55
C CYS A 283 -8.98 15.40 -3.07
N ASN A 284 -7.94 14.78 -3.64
CA ASN A 284 -7.61 14.80 -5.06
C ASN A 284 -8.73 14.16 -5.90
N GLU A 285 -9.22 12.98 -5.51
CA GLU A 285 -10.34 12.35 -6.23
C GLU A 285 -11.62 13.18 -6.08
N LEU A 286 -11.91 13.68 -4.89
CA LEU A 286 -13.04 14.58 -4.68
C LEU A 286 -12.94 15.83 -5.56
N SER A 287 -11.75 16.41 -5.72
CA SER A 287 -11.51 17.59 -6.55
C SER A 287 -11.77 17.30 -8.03
N LYS A 288 -11.45 16.10 -8.53
CA LYS A 288 -11.84 15.68 -9.88
C LYS A 288 -13.36 15.67 -10.05
N LEU A 289 -14.09 15.19 -9.04
CA LEU A 289 -15.56 15.13 -9.07
C LEU A 289 -16.19 16.55 -9.03
N VAL A 290 -15.56 17.51 -8.34
CA VAL A 290 -16.01 18.92 -8.34
C VAL A 290 -16.01 19.53 -9.74
N THR A 291 -15.02 19.20 -10.56
CA THR A 291 -14.91 19.77 -11.92
C THR A 291 -15.93 19.18 -12.91
N ASN A 292 -16.68 18.15 -12.52
CA ASN A 292 -17.66 17.51 -13.37
C ASN A 292 -19.05 18.17 -13.25
N ASN A 293 -19.49 18.84 -14.31
CA ASN A 293 -20.79 19.53 -14.35
C ASN A 293 -21.99 18.61 -14.09
N SER A 294 -21.93 17.35 -14.52
CA SER A 294 -23.03 16.39 -14.31
C SER A 294 -23.14 15.96 -12.85
N ILE A 295 -22.01 15.81 -12.14
CA ILE A 295 -21.99 15.55 -10.70
C ILE A 295 -22.55 16.75 -9.94
N GLN A 296 -22.10 17.97 -10.26
CA GLN A 296 -22.61 19.21 -9.68
C GLN A 296 -24.13 19.34 -9.83
N GLN A 297 -24.64 19.07 -11.04
CA GLN A 297 -26.07 19.09 -11.31
C GLN A 297 -26.82 18.01 -10.53
N THR A 298 -26.28 16.79 -10.47
CA THR A 298 -26.92 15.66 -9.76
C THR A 298 -27.00 15.94 -8.26
N LEU A 299 -25.93 16.41 -7.63
CA LEU A 299 -25.92 16.78 -6.22
C LEU A 299 -26.92 17.90 -5.94
N ARG A 300 -27.02 18.92 -6.81
CA ARG A 300 -28.02 19.99 -6.67
C ARG A 300 -29.46 19.44 -6.71
N ILE A 301 -29.75 18.53 -7.64
CA ILE A 301 -31.05 17.87 -7.74
C ILE A 301 -31.34 17.08 -6.45
N LEU A 302 -30.38 16.28 -5.98
CA LEU A 302 -30.52 15.48 -4.76
C LEU A 302 -30.73 16.37 -3.52
N LYS A 303 -30.02 17.49 -3.41
CA LYS A 303 -30.27 18.48 -2.34
C LYS A 303 -31.69 19.04 -2.40
N GLY A 304 -32.19 19.35 -3.59
CA GLY A 304 -33.60 19.74 -3.79
C GLY A 304 -34.60 18.64 -3.41
N GLN A 305 -34.23 17.36 -3.59
CA GLN A 305 -35.05 16.20 -3.24
C GLN A 305 -34.98 15.83 -1.75
N SER A 306 -33.99 16.34 -1.01
CA SER A 306 -33.86 16.13 0.44
C SER A 306 -35.05 16.65 1.26
N SER A 307 -35.91 17.50 0.68
CA SER A 307 -37.18 17.92 1.32
C SER A 307 -38.33 16.91 1.15
N GLY A 308 -38.13 15.85 0.36
CA GLY A 308 -39.14 14.82 0.11
C GLY A 308 -39.32 13.85 1.28
N THR A 309 -40.14 12.81 1.06
CA THR A 309 -40.43 11.76 2.04
C THR A 309 -39.69 10.45 1.78
N SER A 310 -38.96 10.34 0.67
CA SER A 310 -38.18 9.14 0.33
C SER A 310 -36.80 9.53 -0.19
N GLU A 311 -35.82 8.68 0.06
CA GLU A 311 -34.48 8.81 -0.48
C GLU A 311 -34.48 8.65 -2.01
N ARG A 312 -33.50 9.32 -2.62
CA ARG A 312 -33.22 9.31 -4.04
C ARG A 312 -31.72 9.23 -4.19
N GLY A 313 -31.26 8.57 -5.25
CA GLY A 313 -29.84 8.50 -5.52
C GLY A 313 -29.52 8.10 -6.95
N ASN A 314 -28.27 8.32 -7.31
CA ASN A 314 -27.68 7.97 -8.57
C ASN A 314 -26.32 7.30 -8.31
N TYR A 315 -26.02 6.24 -9.07
CA TYR A 315 -24.66 5.70 -9.09
C TYR A 315 -23.71 6.69 -9.78
N ILE A 316 -22.42 6.57 -9.49
CA ILE A 316 -21.33 7.12 -10.31
C ILE A 316 -20.72 5.92 -11.01
N SER A 317 -21.03 5.75 -12.30
CA SER A 317 -20.57 4.61 -13.09
C SER A 317 -19.74 5.08 -14.26
N GLU A 318 -18.79 4.25 -14.71
CA GLU A 318 -18.06 4.47 -15.95
C GLU A 318 -18.64 3.59 -17.06
N THR A 319 -18.80 4.16 -18.25
CA THR A 319 -19.27 3.44 -19.43
C THR A 319 -18.33 3.74 -20.59
N THR A 320 -17.96 2.70 -21.32
CA THR A 320 -17.11 2.81 -22.51
C THR A 320 -17.99 2.63 -23.75
N ASN A 321 -18.00 3.60 -24.66
CA ASN A 321 -18.73 3.46 -25.91
C ASN A 321 -18.02 2.50 -26.87
N SER A 322 -18.65 2.22 -28.02
CA SER A 322 -18.09 1.35 -29.06
C SER A 322 -16.77 1.86 -29.68
N LEU A 323 -16.39 3.11 -29.44
CA LEU A 323 -15.13 3.72 -29.88
C LEU A 323 -14.02 3.64 -28.83
N GLY A 324 -14.27 3.01 -27.67
CA GLY A 324 -13.31 2.90 -26.58
C GLY A 324 -13.22 4.14 -25.69
N ALA A 325 -14.07 5.16 -25.87
CA ALA A 325 -14.06 6.34 -25.02
C ALA A 325 -14.89 6.09 -23.75
N THR A 326 -14.26 6.27 -22.59
CA THR A 326 -14.89 6.13 -21.27
C THR A 326 -15.46 7.47 -20.79
N TYR A 327 -16.69 7.45 -20.27
CA TYR A 327 -17.37 8.60 -19.68
C TYR A 327 -18.17 8.19 -18.46
N LEU A 328 -18.48 9.15 -17.59
CA LEU A 328 -19.32 8.92 -16.42
C LEU A 328 -20.80 8.88 -16.80
N THR A 329 -21.52 7.93 -16.23
CA THR A 329 -22.97 7.81 -16.27
C THR A 329 -23.54 7.82 -14.86
N PHE A 330 -24.80 8.23 -14.74
CA PHE A 330 -25.47 8.40 -13.45
C PHE A 330 -26.80 7.64 -13.35
N PRO A 331 -26.81 6.30 -13.48
CA PRO A 331 -28.04 5.52 -13.38
C PRO A 331 -28.74 5.76 -12.02
N VAL A 332 -30.07 5.81 -12.03
CA VAL A 332 -30.87 5.97 -10.81
C VAL A 332 -30.74 4.72 -9.94
N ILE A 333 -30.53 4.92 -8.64
CA ILE A 333 -30.55 3.85 -7.65
C ILE A 333 -32.01 3.50 -7.35
N PRO A 334 -32.44 2.22 -7.51
CA PRO A 334 -33.81 1.83 -7.26
C PRO A 334 -34.15 1.98 -5.77
N GLN A 335 -35.44 2.16 -5.48
CA GLN A 335 -35.91 2.14 -4.09
C GLN A 335 -35.91 0.71 -3.55
N ASN A 336 -35.66 0.57 -2.25
CA ASN A 336 -35.79 -0.71 -1.58
C ASN A 336 -37.26 -1.14 -1.54
N GLN A 337 -37.58 -2.31 -2.10
CA GLN A 337 -38.95 -2.82 -2.20
C GLN A 337 -39.60 -3.05 -0.83
N ASN A 338 -38.81 -3.42 0.17
CA ASN A 338 -39.28 -3.69 1.53
C ASN A 338 -39.29 -2.42 2.41
N LYS A 339 -38.56 -1.38 1.98
CA LYS A 339 -38.40 -0.13 2.69
C LYS A 339 -38.46 1.03 1.69
N PRO A 340 -39.67 1.44 1.25
CA PRO A 340 -39.84 2.38 0.13
C PRO A 340 -39.31 3.79 0.40
N TYR A 341 -38.85 4.08 1.61
CA TYR A 341 -38.20 5.34 1.95
C TYR A 341 -36.68 5.30 1.80
N GLU A 342 -36.07 4.10 1.67
CA GLU A 342 -34.63 3.88 1.50
C GLU A 342 -34.32 3.52 0.03
N ILE A 343 -33.12 3.87 -0.43
CA ILE A 343 -32.59 3.36 -1.70
C ILE A 343 -31.88 2.01 -1.52
N ASP A 344 -31.88 1.18 -2.55
CA ASP A 344 -31.14 -0.08 -2.58
C ASP A 344 -29.88 0.07 -3.45
N ILE A 345 -28.80 0.51 -2.83
CA ILE A 345 -27.49 0.68 -3.48
C ILE A 345 -26.95 -0.68 -3.95
N SER A 346 -27.34 -1.79 -3.33
CA SER A 346 -26.82 -3.11 -3.71
C SER A 346 -27.41 -3.63 -5.03
N ALA A 347 -28.64 -3.23 -5.36
CA ALA A 347 -29.35 -3.71 -6.54
C ALA A 347 -28.65 -3.41 -7.88
N GLY A 348 -27.83 -2.36 -7.95
CA GLY A 348 -27.14 -1.95 -9.18
C GLY A 348 -25.68 -2.40 -9.28
N LEU A 349 -25.05 -2.85 -8.19
CA LEU A 349 -23.61 -3.12 -8.16
C LEU A 349 -23.20 -4.26 -9.09
N ALA A 350 -24.03 -5.30 -9.21
CA ALA A 350 -23.77 -6.45 -10.07
C ALA A 350 -23.75 -6.12 -11.58
N THR A 351 -24.25 -4.94 -11.97
CA THR A 351 -24.51 -4.60 -13.38
C THR A 351 -23.55 -3.60 -13.99
N GLY A 352 -22.59 -3.06 -13.23
CA GLY A 352 -21.81 -1.93 -13.74
C GLY A 352 -20.43 -1.73 -13.13
N ASN A 353 -19.62 -1.01 -13.90
CA ASN A 353 -18.39 -0.37 -13.45
C ASN A 353 -18.74 0.82 -12.54
N VAL A 354 -19.23 0.53 -11.32
CA VAL A 354 -19.69 1.52 -10.33
C VAL A 354 -18.52 1.94 -9.44
N LYS A 355 -18.20 3.24 -9.42
CA LYS A 355 -17.15 3.82 -8.57
C LYS A 355 -17.72 4.61 -7.39
N GLY A 356 -19.02 4.87 -7.36
CA GLY A 356 -19.62 5.56 -6.22
C GLY A 356 -21.12 5.61 -6.26
N ALA A 357 -21.69 6.24 -5.25
CA ALA A 357 -23.10 6.57 -5.16
C ALA A 357 -23.26 8.00 -4.66
N MET A 358 -24.29 8.69 -5.13
CA MET A 358 -24.75 9.97 -4.62
C MET A 358 -26.20 9.80 -4.22
N HIS A 359 -26.58 10.20 -3.02
CA HIS A 359 -27.97 10.14 -2.57
C HIS A 359 -28.35 11.31 -1.68
N CYS A 360 -29.61 11.38 -1.31
CA CYS A 360 -30.11 12.31 -0.31
C CYS A 360 -30.84 11.59 0.81
N HIS A 361 -30.65 12.07 2.04
CA HIS A 361 -31.56 11.76 3.14
C HIS A 361 -32.68 12.80 3.16
N THR A 362 -33.87 12.35 3.53
CA THR A 362 -35.08 13.18 3.58
C THR A 362 -35.08 14.16 4.76
N ASN A 363 -36.08 15.03 4.80
CA ASN A 363 -36.20 16.03 5.86
C ASN A 363 -36.47 15.36 7.21
N PRO A 364 -35.58 15.54 8.21
CA PRO A 364 -35.76 14.94 9.53
C PRO A 364 -37.11 15.30 10.17
N ALA A 365 -37.63 16.50 9.90
CA ALA A 365 -38.90 16.96 10.47
C ALA A 365 -40.12 16.19 9.97
N THR A 366 -40.02 15.49 8.84
CA THR A 366 -41.15 14.75 8.23
C THR A 366 -40.97 13.23 8.27
N THR A 367 -39.74 12.72 8.38
CA THR A 367 -39.46 11.28 8.26
C THR A 367 -38.75 10.68 9.46
N SER A 368 -38.32 11.49 10.44
CA SER A 368 -37.44 11.07 11.54
C SER A 368 -36.09 10.48 11.09
N MET A 369 -35.71 10.61 9.81
CA MET A 369 -34.40 10.19 9.32
C MET A 369 -33.31 11.19 9.72
N PHE A 370 -32.11 10.70 10.04
CA PHE A 370 -30.99 11.56 10.42
C PHE A 370 -30.37 12.19 9.17
N PRO A 371 -30.14 13.51 9.12
CA PRO A 371 -29.52 14.19 7.98
C PRO A 371 -27.99 14.03 7.98
N MET A 372 -27.51 12.80 8.18
CA MET A 372 -26.11 12.38 8.21
C MET A 372 -25.99 10.91 7.81
N PHE A 373 -24.81 10.46 7.39
CA PHE A 373 -24.56 9.08 7.01
C PHE A 373 -24.98 8.07 8.10
N SER A 374 -25.57 6.98 7.65
CA SER A 374 -25.95 5.80 8.41
C SER A 374 -24.86 4.72 8.36
N ALA A 375 -25.03 3.64 9.13
CA ALA A 375 -24.16 2.48 8.99
C ALA A 375 -24.31 1.81 7.61
N GLY A 376 -25.52 1.85 7.02
CA GLY A 376 -25.78 1.34 5.68
C GLY A 376 -24.95 2.05 4.61
N ASP A 377 -24.72 3.36 4.76
CA ASP A 377 -23.90 4.14 3.82
C ASP A 377 -22.41 3.76 3.88
N LEU A 378 -21.90 3.44 5.07
CA LEU A 378 -20.54 2.93 5.23
C LEU A 378 -20.39 1.54 4.58
N MET A 379 -21.38 0.67 4.78
CA MET A 379 -21.40 -0.64 4.12
C MET A 379 -21.51 -0.49 2.59
N ALA A 380 -22.29 0.49 2.11
CA ALA A 380 -22.40 0.79 0.69
C ALA A 380 -21.05 1.21 0.09
N LEU A 381 -20.26 2.04 0.79
CA LEU A 381 -18.91 2.40 0.35
C LEU A 381 -18.02 1.16 0.17
N TYR A 382 -18.08 0.24 1.14
CA TYR A 382 -17.36 -1.03 1.05
C TYR A 382 -17.86 -1.89 -0.11
N ASN A 383 -19.17 -2.09 -0.25
CA ASN A 383 -19.74 -2.94 -1.30
C ASN A 383 -19.42 -2.41 -2.70
N ILE A 384 -19.50 -1.09 -2.91
CA ILE A 384 -19.09 -0.46 -4.17
C ILE A 384 -17.63 -0.78 -4.47
N ALA A 385 -16.75 -0.58 -3.49
CA ALA A 385 -15.34 -0.89 -3.66
C ALA A 385 -15.10 -2.38 -3.87
N TYR A 386 -15.79 -3.26 -3.15
CA TYR A 386 -15.63 -4.71 -3.22
C TYR A 386 -16.05 -5.26 -4.59
N GLU A 387 -17.27 -4.95 -5.03
CA GLU A 387 -17.88 -5.45 -6.27
C GLU A 387 -17.23 -4.87 -7.53
N HIS A 388 -16.68 -3.66 -7.47
CA HIS A 388 -16.01 -3.07 -8.63
C HIS A 388 -14.74 -3.85 -8.99
N VAL A 389 -14.69 -4.43 -10.19
CA VAL A 389 -13.49 -5.04 -10.77
C VAL A 389 -12.83 -4.02 -11.71
N PRO A 390 -11.65 -3.47 -11.37
CA PRO A 390 -10.96 -2.53 -12.24
C PRO A 390 -10.65 -3.14 -13.61
N ALA A 391 -10.67 -2.30 -14.65
CA ALA A 391 -10.27 -2.72 -15.99
C ALA A 391 -8.84 -3.31 -15.99
N ASN A 392 -8.60 -4.32 -16.82
CA ASN A 392 -7.30 -4.96 -17.00
C ASN A 392 -6.67 -5.51 -15.71
N ASN A 393 -7.49 -5.92 -14.74
CA ASN A 393 -7.05 -6.40 -13.42
C ASN A 393 -6.10 -5.44 -12.69
N SER A 394 -6.18 -4.14 -12.97
CA SER A 394 -5.32 -3.16 -12.31
C SER A 394 -5.56 -3.15 -10.80
N VAL A 395 -4.53 -2.84 -10.01
CA VAL A 395 -4.67 -2.71 -8.56
C VAL A 395 -5.75 -1.70 -8.21
N LYS A 396 -6.65 -2.11 -7.32
CA LYS A 396 -7.77 -1.30 -6.85
C LYS A 396 -7.26 -0.08 -6.09
N ASP A 397 -7.59 1.11 -6.60
CA ASP A 397 -7.33 2.38 -5.92
C ASP A 397 -8.52 2.75 -5.06
N TYR A 398 -8.44 2.44 -3.76
CA TYR A 398 -9.55 2.64 -2.85
C TYR A 398 -9.94 4.11 -2.69
N ALA A 399 -9.03 5.04 -2.97
CA ALA A 399 -9.37 6.45 -2.94
C ALA A 399 -10.32 6.86 -4.06
N GLU A 400 -10.50 6.09 -5.14
CA GLU A 400 -11.48 6.41 -6.19
C GLU A 400 -12.92 6.28 -5.69
N TYR A 401 -13.18 5.36 -4.75
CA TYR A 401 -14.54 5.07 -4.30
C TYR A 401 -15.13 6.16 -3.42
N THR A 402 -16.44 6.38 -3.54
CA THR A 402 -17.13 7.38 -2.73
C THR A 402 -18.62 7.11 -2.56
N VAL A 403 -19.14 7.48 -1.39
CA VAL A 403 -20.59 7.64 -1.17
C VAL A 403 -20.81 9.09 -0.79
N MET A 404 -21.64 9.81 -1.54
CA MET A 404 -21.95 11.21 -1.33
C MET A 404 -23.39 11.39 -0.83
N LEU A 405 -23.56 12.22 0.18
CA LEU A 405 -24.85 12.53 0.78
C LEU A 405 -25.18 14.00 0.60
N SER A 406 -26.38 14.27 0.09
CA SER A 406 -26.97 15.61 0.01
C SER A 406 -28.08 15.75 1.04
N VAL A 407 -27.98 16.77 1.90
CA VAL A 407 -29.02 17.13 2.88
C VAL A 407 -29.21 18.64 2.87
N GLY A 408 -30.24 19.13 3.57
CA GLY A 408 -30.52 20.58 3.63
C GLY A 408 -29.33 21.43 4.08
N SER A 409 -28.43 20.88 4.92
CA SER A 409 -27.25 21.59 5.42
C SER A 409 -26.04 21.61 4.48
N GLY A 410 -26.05 20.86 3.36
CA GLY A 410 -24.94 20.80 2.42
C GLY A 410 -24.72 19.40 1.83
N HIS A 411 -23.54 19.23 1.21
CA HIS A 411 -23.09 17.95 0.66
C HIS A 411 -21.93 17.38 1.48
N TYR A 412 -21.95 16.06 1.65
CA TYR A 412 -20.95 15.30 2.37
C TYR A 412 -20.47 14.12 1.52
N ALA A 413 -19.27 13.61 1.80
CA ALA A 413 -18.75 12.42 1.16
C ALA A 413 -18.02 11.52 2.16
N LEU A 414 -18.19 10.20 2.00
CA LEU A 414 -17.34 9.17 2.61
C LEU A 414 -16.35 8.67 1.57
N LYS A 415 -15.10 8.48 1.99
CA LYS A 415 -14.03 7.88 1.18
C LYS A 415 -13.09 7.07 2.05
N PHE A 416 -12.44 6.08 1.44
CA PHE A 416 -11.29 5.43 2.04
C PHE A 416 -10.12 6.41 2.12
N LYS A 417 -9.51 6.54 3.29
CA LYS A 417 -8.34 7.38 3.53
C LYS A 417 -7.07 6.54 3.55
N ASN A 418 -7.05 5.54 4.42
CA ASN A 418 -5.94 4.61 4.60
C ASN A 418 -6.48 3.17 4.55
N PHE A 419 -6.99 2.74 3.38
CA PHE A 419 -7.54 1.38 3.26
C PHE A 419 -6.44 0.36 3.53
N SER A 420 -6.58 -0.36 4.64
CA SER A 420 -5.74 -1.49 4.98
C SER A 420 -6.54 -2.78 4.83
N GLY A 421 -5.88 -3.90 4.63
CA GLY A 421 -6.52 -5.23 4.69
C GLY A 421 -7.15 -5.53 6.05
N ASP A 422 -6.72 -4.85 7.12
CA ASP A 422 -7.35 -4.94 8.43
C ASP A 422 -8.73 -4.24 8.46
N TYR A 423 -9.01 -3.30 7.55
CA TYR A 423 -10.34 -2.70 7.43
C TYR A 423 -11.43 -3.73 7.23
N ILE A 424 -11.21 -4.76 6.42
CA ILE A 424 -12.21 -5.81 6.16
C ILE A 424 -12.46 -6.62 7.45
N SER A 425 -11.41 -6.93 8.19
CA SER A 425 -11.50 -7.62 9.49
C SER A 425 -12.28 -6.80 10.51
N LYS A 426 -11.92 -5.51 10.64
CA LYS A 426 -12.63 -4.53 11.47
C LYS A 426 -14.08 -4.39 11.06
N LEU A 427 -14.37 -4.27 9.77
CA LEU A 427 -15.74 -4.18 9.26
C LEU A 427 -16.54 -5.41 9.70
N ASN A 428 -16.06 -6.61 9.41
CA ASN A 428 -16.76 -7.84 9.77
C ASN A 428 -16.98 -8.01 11.28
N THR A 429 -16.00 -7.61 12.10
CA THR A 429 -16.06 -7.79 13.56
C THR A 429 -16.84 -6.67 14.25
N ASN A 430 -16.69 -5.44 13.80
CA ASN A 430 -17.16 -4.25 14.50
C ASN A 430 -18.46 -3.67 13.93
N PHE A 431 -18.87 -4.01 12.70
CA PHE A 431 -19.97 -3.30 12.03
C PHE A 431 -21.29 -3.36 12.80
N SER A 432 -21.66 -4.52 13.36
CA SER A 432 -22.89 -4.63 14.17
C SER A 432 -22.86 -3.73 15.42
N ASN A 433 -21.70 -3.64 16.09
CA ASN A 433 -21.52 -2.76 17.24
C ASN A 433 -21.50 -1.28 16.83
N PHE A 434 -20.83 -0.96 15.73
CA PHE A 434 -20.83 0.39 15.15
C PHE A 434 -22.24 0.86 14.82
N GLN A 435 -23.02 0.02 14.13
CA GLN A 435 -24.40 0.33 13.78
C GLN A 435 -25.24 0.60 15.03
N LYS A 436 -25.18 -0.30 16.02
CA LYS A 436 -25.94 -0.17 17.27
C LYS A 436 -25.58 1.10 18.04
N ASP A 437 -24.29 1.39 18.20
CA ASP A 437 -23.82 2.56 18.95
C ASP A 437 -24.17 3.86 18.22
N LEU A 438 -23.99 3.90 16.89
CA LEU A 438 -24.35 5.06 16.07
C LEU A 438 -25.86 5.34 16.14
N GLU A 439 -26.71 4.32 15.97
CA GLU A 439 -28.17 4.45 16.07
C GLU A 439 -28.60 4.91 17.47
N THR A 440 -28.02 4.31 18.52
CA THR A 440 -28.32 4.67 19.91
C THR A 440 -27.94 6.12 20.21
N GLU A 441 -26.73 6.55 19.83
CA GLU A 441 -26.28 7.92 20.05
C GLU A 441 -27.11 8.92 19.21
N ASN A 442 -27.46 8.58 17.97
CA ASN A 442 -28.31 9.40 17.11
C ASN A 442 -29.73 9.57 17.71
N ILE A 443 -30.34 8.49 18.22
CA ILE A 443 -31.63 8.57 18.92
C ILE A 443 -31.54 9.50 20.13
N ASN A 444 -30.46 9.41 20.91
CA ASN A 444 -30.26 10.21 22.11
C ASN A 444 -30.10 11.71 21.81
N ILE A 445 -29.42 12.09 20.72
CA ILE A 445 -29.28 13.50 20.32
C ILE A 445 -30.52 14.03 19.58
N GLY A 446 -31.33 13.14 19.00
CA GLY A 446 -32.54 13.44 18.25
C GLY A 446 -32.29 13.76 16.77
N HIS A 447 -33.24 13.43 15.90
CA HIS A 447 -33.15 13.61 14.44
C HIS A 447 -33.13 15.07 13.99
N LEU A 448 -33.56 16.00 14.86
CA LEU A 448 -33.48 17.46 14.65
C LEU A 448 -32.18 18.08 15.19
N ALA A 449 -31.22 17.27 15.62
CA ALA A 449 -29.92 17.77 16.07
C ALA A 449 -29.24 18.60 14.97
N ASN A 450 -28.48 19.62 15.39
CA ASN A 450 -27.69 20.39 14.43
C ASN A 450 -26.64 19.50 13.74
N SER A 451 -26.23 19.88 12.53
CA SER A 451 -25.31 19.10 11.71
C SER A 451 -23.97 18.85 12.40
N ASN A 452 -23.44 19.80 13.17
CA ASN A 452 -22.18 19.62 13.90
C ASN A 452 -22.26 18.50 14.95
N LEU A 453 -23.39 18.36 15.65
CA LEU A 453 -23.58 17.28 16.63
C LEU A 453 -23.68 15.92 15.94
N LEU A 454 -24.39 15.85 14.81
CA LEU A 454 -24.47 14.63 13.99
C LEU A 454 -23.11 14.24 13.40
N ILE A 455 -22.35 15.20 12.86
CA ILE A 455 -20.98 14.99 12.36
C ILE A 455 -20.09 14.47 13.48
N LYS A 456 -20.13 15.10 14.66
CA LYS A 456 -19.36 14.68 15.84
C LYS A 456 -19.71 13.25 16.26
N THR A 457 -21.00 12.92 16.35
CA THR A 457 -21.47 11.58 16.69
C THR A 457 -21.00 10.55 15.67
N PHE A 458 -21.13 10.84 14.37
CA PHE A 458 -20.69 9.95 13.31
C PHE A 458 -19.17 9.73 13.35
N LEU A 459 -18.37 10.80 13.38
CA LEU A 459 -16.90 10.72 13.44
C LEU A 459 -16.40 9.99 14.68
N LYS A 460 -17.02 10.21 15.84
CA LYS A 460 -16.65 9.54 17.10
C LYS A 460 -16.82 8.03 16.98
N ASN A 461 -17.95 7.57 16.45
CA ASN A 461 -18.22 6.15 16.27
C ASN A 461 -17.35 5.57 15.15
N MET A 462 -17.18 6.28 14.03
CA MET A 462 -16.31 5.84 12.94
C MET A 462 -14.86 5.63 13.42
N ASN A 463 -14.28 6.61 14.13
CA ASN A 463 -12.91 6.51 14.66
C ASN A 463 -12.78 5.41 15.72
N LYS A 464 -13.79 5.20 16.57
CA LYS A 464 -13.81 4.14 17.58
C LYS A 464 -13.67 2.74 16.98
N TYR A 465 -14.32 2.49 15.85
CA TYR A 465 -14.41 1.13 15.27
C TYR A 465 -13.51 0.89 14.07
N PHE A 466 -13.14 1.95 13.34
CA PHE A 466 -12.40 1.86 12.07
C PHE A 466 -11.13 2.72 12.05
N GLY A 467 -10.82 3.45 13.12
CA GLY A 467 -9.63 4.30 13.18
C GLY A 467 -9.67 5.42 12.14
N ASP A 468 -8.57 5.60 11.40
CA ASP A 468 -8.40 6.62 10.36
C ASP A 468 -8.57 6.06 8.93
N GLU A 469 -9.14 4.86 8.78
CA GLU A 469 -9.26 4.18 7.48
C GLU A 469 -10.31 4.82 6.56
N ILE A 470 -11.30 5.53 7.14
CA ILE A 470 -12.38 6.22 6.43
C ILE A 470 -12.35 7.71 6.77
N GLY A 471 -12.51 8.55 5.77
CA GLY A 471 -12.64 10.00 5.93
C GLY A 471 -14.05 10.48 5.64
N LEU A 472 -14.50 11.47 6.42
CA LEU A 472 -15.70 12.26 6.16
C LEU A 472 -15.30 13.62 5.60
N TYR A 473 -15.93 14.02 4.51
CA TYR A 473 -15.64 15.27 3.83
C TYR A 473 -16.91 16.09 3.67
N LYS A 474 -16.80 17.40 3.84
CA LYS A 474 -17.88 18.36 3.62
C LYS A 474 -17.54 19.24 2.43
N ALA A 475 -18.49 19.40 1.52
CA ALA A 475 -18.33 20.29 0.38
C ALA A 475 -18.29 21.76 0.82
N THR A 476 -17.44 22.54 0.18
CA THR A 476 -17.53 24.00 0.18
C THR A 476 -18.38 24.42 -1.00
N GLU A 477 -19.34 25.32 -0.78
CA GLU A 477 -20.25 25.81 -1.81
C GLU A 477 -20.03 27.31 -2.04
N SER A 478 -20.18 27.75 -3.29
CA SER A 478 -20.29 29.16 -3.66
C SER A 478 -21.46 29.36 -4.62
N ILE A 479 -21.77 30.60 -4.93
CA ILE A 479 -22.80 30.95 -5.91
C ILE A 479 -22.11 31.34 -7.22
N ASP A 480 -22.48 30.67 -8.31
CA ASP A 480 -21.97 30.99 -9.64
C ASP A 480 -22.58 32.30 -10.21
N SER A 481 -22.13 32.71 -11.39
CA SER A 481 -22.62 33.93 -12.05
C SER A 481 -24.12 33.91 -12.37
N ASN A 482 -24.77 32.74 -12.34
CA ASN A 482 -26.19 32.56 -12.60
C ASN A 482 -27.02 32.47 -11.31
N GLY A 483 -26.40 32.65 -10.14
CA GLY A 483 -27.09 32.53 -8.86
C GLY A 483 -27.26 31.08 -8.39
N LEU A 484 -26.60 30.10 -9.02
CA LEU A 484 -26.73 28.69 -8.68
C LEU A 484 -25.62 28.26 -7.69
N PRO A 485 -25.96 27.46 -6.66
CA PRO A 485 -24.95 26.84 -5.81
C PRO A 485 -24.07 25.89 -6.63
N ILE A 486 -22.76 26.04 -6.49
CA ILE A 486 -21.73 25.15 -7.04
C ILE A 486 -20.78 24.73 -5.93
N ILE A 487 -20.36 23.47 -5.95
CA ILE A 487 -19.30 22.98 -5.07
C ILE A 487 -17.98 23.53 -5.60
N THR A 488 -17.16 24.12 -4.72
CA THR A 488 -15.85 24.72 -5.07
C THR A 488 -14.65 23.94 -4.54
N GLY A 489 -14.90 22.92 -3.73
CA GLY A 489 -13.86 22.16 -3.05
C GLY A 489 -14.42 21.38 -1.87
N TRP A 490 -13.54 20.75 -1.11
CA TRP A 490 -13.91 19.89 0.01
C TRP A 490 -13.05 20.19 1.24
N LYS A 491 -13.60 19.89 2.42
CA LYS A 491 -12.89 19.92 3.69
C LYS A 491 -13.09 18.61 4.42
N GLU A 492 -12.01 17.96 4.81
CA GLU A 492 -12.06 16.81 5.70
C GLU A 492 -12.58 17.26 7.07
N GLN A 493 -13.51 16.49 7.63
CA GLN A 493 -14.06 16.69 8.96
C GLN A 493 -13.33 15.76 9.91
N THR A 494 -12.79 16.30 11.01
CA THR A 494 -12.02 15.54 12.00
C THR A 494 -12.51 15.86 13.41
N ILE A 495 -12.15 15.02 14.39
CA ILE A 495 -12.36 15.31 15.82
C ILE A 495 -11.00 15.64 16.43
N ASN A 496 -10.87 16.80 17.05
CA ASN A 496 -9.65 17.17 17.78
C ASN A 496 -9.61 16.58 19.19
N SER A 497 -8.51 16.81 19.89
CA SER A 497 -8.29 16.32 21.27
C SER A 497 -9.35 16.78 22.27
N ASN A 498 -10.09 17.86 21.99
CA ASN A 498 -11.16 18.38 22.83
C ASN A 498 -12.53 17.78 22.48
N GLY A 499 -12.59 16.86 21.51
CA GLY A 499 -13.83 16.29 21.02
C GLY A 499 -14.65 17.24 20.15
N ASN A 500 -14.06 18.31 19.61
CA ASN A 500 -14.74 19.25 18.71
C ASN A 500 -14.46 18.88 17.25
N VAL A 501 -15.41 19.24 16.37
CA VAL A 501 -15.26 19.04 14.92
C VAL A 501 -14.35 20.12 14.36
N ASP A 502 -13.26 19.71 13.73
CA ASP A 502 -12.33 20.57 13.00
C ASP A 502 -12.41 20.29 11.50
N GLU A 503 -12.18 21.32 10.69
CA GLU A 503 -12.17 21.23 9.23
C GLU A 503 -10.75 21.40 8.69
N ILE A 504 -10.31 20.48 7.83
CA ILE A 504 -9.02 20.55 7.14
C ILE A 504 -9.30 20.74 5.66
N ASN A 505 -8.83 21.84 5.07
CA ASN A 505 -9.00 22.09 3.64
C ASN A 505 -8.27 21.01 2.82
N CYS A 506 -8.97 20.45 1.83
CA CYS A 506 -8.32 19.74 0.75
C CYS A 506 -7.47 20.75 -0.04
N LYS A 507 -6.15 20.59 0.02
CA LYS A 507 -5.18 21.47 -0.67
C LYS A 507 -4.86 20.97 -2.07
#